data_AF-A0A318L8X7-F1
#
_entry.id   AF-A0A318L8X7-F1
#
_cell.length_a   1.000
_cell.length_b   1.000
_cell.length_c   1.000
_cell.angle_alpha   90.00
_cell.angle_beta   90.00
_cell.angle_gamma   90.00
#
_symmetry.space_group_name_H-M   'P 1'
#
loop_
_entity.id
_entity.type
_entity.pdbx_description
1 polymer ?
#
loop_
_entity_poly.entity_id
_entity_poly.type
_entity_poly.pdbx_seq_one_letter_code
_entity_poly.pdbx_strand_id
1 'polypeptide(L)' 'MLTRDRWICQLCGKPISKYLRHPHPYSAHVHHTKGKAYGDDPEFLVAAHRKCNLDAGDPTAQPDPAPRPMTRW' A
#
# COMPACT_ATOMS: atom_id res chain seq x y z
N MET A 1 -8.73 -8.12 -4.11
CA MET A 1 -7.32 -8.13 -3.61
C MET A 1 -7.15 -9.06 -2.42
N LEU A 2 -7.82 -8.84 -1.28
CA LEU A 2 -7.67 -9.68 -0.07
C LEU A 2 -7.83 -11.19 -0.30
N THR A 3 -8.84 -11.62 -1.06
CA THR A 3 -9.04 -13.04 -1.41
C THR A 3 -7.98 -13.55 -2.39
N ARG A 4 -7.55 -12.73 -3.37
CA ARG A 4 -6.48 -13.06 -4.34
C ARG A 4 -5.17 -13.35 -3.61
N ASP A 5 -4.84 -12.48 -2.66
CA ASP A 5 -3.59 -12.53 -1.90
C ASP A 5 -3.72 -13.46 -0.68
N ARG A 6 -4.77 -14.29 -0.62
CA ARG A 6 -5.03 -15.30 0.43
C ARG A 6 -4.99 -14.74 1.86
N TRP A 7 -5.39 -13.49 2.04
CA TRP A 7 -5.29 -12.79 3.33
C TRP A 7 -3.86 -12.67 3.86
N ILE A 8 -2.87 -12.64 2.97
CA ILE A 8 -1.47 -12.39 3.31
C ILE A 8 -1.14 -10.94 2.93
N CYS A 9 -0.57 -10.21 3.88
CA CYS A 9 -0.03 -8.88 3.63
C CYS A 9 1.15 -8.99 2.66
N GLN A 10 1.02 -8.39 1.48
CA GLN A 10 2.06 -8.42 0.45
C GLN A 10 3.24 -7.48 0.76
N LEU A 11 3.11 -6.61 1.78
CA LEU A 11 4.20 -5.74 2.23
C LEU A 11 5.13 -6.42 3.25
N CYS A 12 4.58 -7.17 4.20
CA CYS A 12 5.36 -7.79 5.28
C CYS A 12 5.32 -9.32 5.31
N GLY A 13 4.56 -9.96 4.41
CA GLY A 13 4.42 -11.42 4.29
C GLY A 13 3.59 -12.09 5.40
N LYS A 14 3.07 -11.34 6.37
CA LYS A 14 2.31 -11.89 7.51
C LYS A 14 0.81 -12.01 7.21
N PRO A 15 0.11 -12.98 7.82
CA PRO A 15 -1.34 -13.11 7.66
C PRO A 15 -2.10 -11.89 8.21
N ILE A 16 -3.20 -11.56 7.54
CA ILE A 16 -4.16 -10.53 7.88
C ILE A 16 -5.36 -11.21 8.53
N SER A 17 -5.70 -10.81 9.77
CA SER A 17 -6.88 -11.36 10.44
C SER A 17 -8.17 -10.80 9.83
N LYS A 18 -9.09 -11.70 9.48
CA LYS A 18 -10.45 -11.38 9.00
C LYS A 18 -11.32 -10.71 10.05
N TYR A 19 -10.99 -10.92 11.32
CA TYR A 19 -11.79 -10.46 12.46
C TYR A 19 -11.42 -9.05 12.92
N LEU A 20 -10.22 -8.57 12.56
CA LEU A 20 -9.77 -7.23 12.91
C LEU A 20 -10.39 -6.22 11.96
N ARG A 21 -11.25 -5.37 12.50
CA ARG A 21 -11.92 -4.29 11.76
C ARG A 21 -11.11 -3.00 11.84
N HIS A 22 -11.30 -2.13 10.87
CA HIS A 22 -10.80 -0.76 10.91
C HIS A 22 -11.31 -0.04 12.19
N PRO A 23 -10.50 0.79 12.88
CA PRO A 23 -9.17 1.30 12.52
C PRO A 23 -7.98 0.49 13.07
N HIS A 24 -8.16 -0.80 13.41
CA HIS A 24 -7.09 -1.59 14.01
C HIS A 24 -5.82 -1.64 13.12
N PRO A 25 -4.60 -1.50 13.66
CA PRO A 25 -3.37 -1.43 12.86
C PRO A 25 -3.14 -2.67 11.97
N TYR A 26 -3.56 -3.85 12.42
CA TYR A 26 -3.51 -5.10 11.66
C TYR A 26 -4.82 -5.44 10.94
N SER A 27 -5.77 -4.50 10.83
CA SER A 27 -6.95 -4.70 10.00
C SER A 27 -6.57 -4.78 8.53
N ALA A 28 -7.40 -5.47 7.76
CA ALA A 28 -7.26 -5.56 6.31
C ALA A 28 -7.34 -4.18 5.64
N HIS A 29 -6.45 -3.93 4.70
CA HIS A 29 -6.43 -2.76 3.84
C HIS A 29 -5.92 -3.12 2.43
N VAL A 30 -6.16 -2.22 1.48
CA VAL A 30 -5.64 -2.34 0.12
C VAL A 30 -4.55 -1.29 -0.06
N HIS A 31 -3.41 -1.69 -0.61
CA HIS A 31 -2.27 -0.84 -0.88
C HIS A 31 -2.02 -0.74 -2.39
N HIS A 32 -1.78 0.48 -2.87
CA HIS A 32 -1.41 0.78 -4.26
C HIS A 32 0.11 0.66 -4.42
N THR A 33 0.59 -0.36 -5.13
CA THR A 33 2.04 -0.61 -5.29
C THR A 33 2.76 0.40 -6.18
N LYS A 34 2.05 1.07 -7.09
CA LYS A 34 2.59 2.15 -7.94
C LYS A 34 2.17 3.54 -7.49
N GLY A 35 1.56 3.65 -6.29
CA GLY A 35 0.95 4.88 -5.82
C GLY A 35 -0.37 5.22 -6.55
N LYS A 36 -1.10 6.21 -6.02
CA LYS A 36 -2.44 6.59 -6.52
C LYS A 36 -2.45 7.18 -7.94
N ALA A 37 -1.30 7.63 -8.44
CA ALA A 37 -1.18 8.20 -9.78
C ALA A 37 -1.51 7.19 -10.90
N TYR A 38 -1.37 5.89 -10.62
CA TYR A 38 -1.68 4.80 -11.56
C TYR A 38 -3.11 4.26 -11.41
N GLY A 39 -3.97 4.95 -10.64
CA GLY A 39 -5.38 4.61 -10.49
C GLY A 39 -5.63 3.33 -9.67
N ASP A 40 -6.85 2.81 -9.78
CA ASP A 40 -7.34 1.64 -9.04
C ASP A 40 -7.25 0.34 -9.86
N ASP A 41 -6.24 0.25 -10.72
CA ASP A 41 -5.99 -0.95 -11.51
C ASP A 41 -5.74 -2.16 -10.60
N PRO A 42 -6.54 -3.23 -10.66
CA PRO A 42 -6.46 -4.35 -9.73
C PRO A 42 -5.12 -5.10 -9.79
N GLU A 43 -4.35 -4.92 -10.86
CA GLU A 43 -2.97 -5.41 -10.99
C GLU A 43 -2.02 -4.72 -9.99
N PHE A 44 -2.20 -3.42 -9.73
CA PHE A 44 -1.35 -2.63 -8.83
C PHE A 44 -1.94 -2.49 -7.43
N LEU A 45 -2.99 -3.24 -7.13
CA LEU A 45 -3.62 -3.28 -5.82
C LEU A 45 -3.30 -4.59 -5.10
N VAL A 46 -2.74 -4.49 -3.91
CA VAL A 46 -2.36 -5.64 -3.07
C VAL A 46 -2.97 -5.56 -1.68
N ALA A 47 -3.18 -6.71 -1.06
CA ALA A 47 -3.57 -6.81 0.34
C ALA A 47 -2.44 -6.37 1.26
N ALA A 48 -2.75 -5.48 2.22
CA ALA A 48 -1.82 -5.04 3.25
C ALA A 48 -2.51 -4.87 4.60
N HIS A 49 -1.75 -4.86 5.69
CA HIS A 49 -2.25 -4.32 6.96
C HIS A 49 -2.41 -2.80 6.85
N ARG A 50 -3.34 -2.22 7.61
CA ARG A 50 -3.46 -0.75 7.73
C ARG A 50 -2.15 -0.10 8.11
N LYS A 51 -1.43 -0.64 9.10
CA LYS A 51 -0.13 -0.14 9.54
C LYS A 51 0.90 -0.15 8.40
N CYS A 52 1.05 -1.30 7.72
CA CYS A 52 2.01 -1.42 6.62
C CYS A 52 1.68 -0.50 5.45
N ASN A 53 0.40 -0.31 5.14
CA ASN A 53 -0.03 0.64 4.11
C ASN A 53 0.33 2.09 4.48
N LEU A 54 0.14 2.48 5.75
CA LEU A 54 0.50 3.80 6.23
C LEU A 54 2.02 4.02 6.22
N ASP A 55 2.78 3.02 6.69
CA ASP A 55 4.25 3.04 6.74
C ASP A 55 4.86 3.16 5.33
N ALA A 56 4.33 2.41 4.35
CA ALA A 56 4.77 2.50 2.96
C ALA A 56 4.37 3.81 2.26
N GLY A 57 3.26 4.43 2.69
CA GLY A 57 2.81 5.72 2.19
C GLY A 57 3.43 6.92 2.91
N ASP A 58 4.27 6.68 3.91
CA ASP A 58 4.91 7.75 4.67
C ASP A 58 6.03 8.39 3.82
N PRO A 59 5.92 9.69 3.47
CA PRO A 59 6.89 10.37 2.60
C PRO A 59 8.25 10.59 3.29
N THR A 60 8.39 10.27 4.58
CA THR A 60 9.70 10.24 5.25
C THR A 60 10.37 8.88 5.15
N ALA A 61 9.63 7.81 4.88
CA ALA A 61 10.14 6.45 4.70
C ALA A 61 10.61 6.15 3.26
N GLN A 62 10.06 6.82 2.26
CA GLN A 62 10.55 6.79 0.88
C GLN A 62 11.14 8.16 0.52
N PRO A 63 12.43 8.28 0.16
CA PRO A 63 12.94 9.52 -0.40
C PRO A 63 12.16 9.79 -1.69
N ASP A 64 11.40 10.88 -1.71
CA ASP A 64 10.76 11.38 -2.92
C ASP A 64 11.82 11.46 -4.02
N PRO A 65 11.63 10.83 -5.19
CA PRO A 65 12.60 10.90 -6.26
C PRO A 65 12.81 12.38 -6.59
N ALA A 66 14.06 12.84 -6.51
CA ALA A 66 14.40 14.26 -6.64
C ALA A 66 13.61 14.91 -7.78
N PRO A 67 12.92 16.04 -7.53
CA PRO A 67 12.06 16.66 -8.52
C PRO A 67 12.88 16.96 -9.77
N ARG A 68 12.50 16.34 -10.89
CA ARG A 68 13.13 16.57 -12.19
C ARG A 68 12.42 17.76 -12.84
N PRO A 69 13.02 18.95 -12.94
CA PRO A 69 12.41 20.06 -13.67
C PRO A 69 12.24 19.66 -15.14
N MET A 70 11.00 19.59 -15.63
CA MET A 70 10.67 19.27 -17.02
C MET A 70 10.67 20.51 -17.94
N THR A 71 10.98 21.69 -17.42
CA THR A 71 11.04 22.92 -18.20
C THR A 71 12.46 23.45 -18.28
N ARG A 72 13.00 23.46 -19.50
CA ARG A 72 14.20 24.20 -19.87
C ARG A 72 13.70 25.35 -20.76
N TRP A 73 13.75 26.57 -20.25
CA TRP A 73 13.47 27.80 -21.02
C TRP A 73 14.63 28.10 -21.96
#